data_AF-A0A938UIE9-F1
#
_entry.id   AF-A0A938UIE9-F1
#
_cell.length_a   1.000
_cell.length_b   1.000
_cell.length_c   1.000
_cell.angle_alpha   90.00
_cell.angle_beta   90.00
_cell.angle_gamma   90.00
#
_symmetry.space_group_name_H-M   'P 1'
#
loop_
_entity.id
_entity.type
_entity.pdbx_description
1 polymer ?
#
loop_
_entity_poly.entity_id
_entity_poly.type
_entity_poly.pdbx_seq_one_letter_code
_entity_poly.pdbx_strand_id
1 'polypeptide(L)'
;RGIAIREELTDEWKQRDVKQEQEYAILTAEIAKAAFGVTPGEHKQLKGLKRENLRDHMTDLELIFSMLGEAATTEITRVDDAQGFDESKTAARKGGEVAGTARKDLEKKTGKRVVSSENYLIEPESRKRIKH
;
A
#
# COMPACT_ATOMS: atom_id res chain seq x y z
N ARG A 1 8.04 -9.73 -0.08
CA ARG A 1 8.74 -8.92 -1.11
C ARG A 1 8.57 -7.42 -0.75
N GLY A 2 9.59 -6.57 -0.88
CA GLY A 2 9.54 -5.15 -0.45
C GLY A 2 9.70 -4.93 1.07
N ILE A 3 10.71 -5.54 1.68
CA ILE A 3 11.02 -5.40 3.11
C ILE A 3 11.83 -4.11 3.34
N ALA A 4 12.89 -3.89 2.56
CA ALA A 4 13.76 -2.73 2.69
C ALA A 4 13.03 -1.37 2.64
N ILE A 5 12.07 -1.18 1.73
CA ILE A 5 11.31 0.10 1.63
C ILE A 5 10.46 0.34 2.87
N ARG A 6 9.89 -0.72 3.48
CA ARG A 6 9.11 -0.58 4.72
C ARG A 6 9.97 -0.33 5.93
N GLU A 7 11.14 -0.98 5.99
CA GLU A 7 12.14 -0.72 7.03
C GLU A 7 12.58 0.74 6.97
N GLU A 8 12.92 1.23 5.77
CA GLU A 8 13.30 2.64 5.57
C GLU A 8 12.20 3.62 5.98
N LEU A 9 10.95 3.38 5.57
CA LEU A 9 9.82 4.23 5.96
C LEU A 9 9.61 4.23 7.49
N THR A 10 9.69 3.05 8.11
CA THR A 10 9.52 2.93 9.56
C THR A 10 10.66 3.62 10.32
N ASP A 11 11.89 3.51 9.82
CA ASP A 11 13.05 4.17 10.42
C ASP A 11 13.00 5.69 10.23
N GLU A 12 12.50 6.17 9.10
CA GLU A 12 12.21 7.60 8.90
C GLU A 12 11.19 8.07 9.95
N TRP A 13 10.06 7.39 10.11
CA TRP A 13 9.06 7.76 11.12
C TRP A 13 9.62 7.78 12.56
N LYS A 14 10.47 6.81 12.93
CA LYS A 14 11.15 6.82 14.24
C LYS A 14 12.00 8.07 14.43
N GLN A 15 12.72 8.49 13.39
CA GLN A 15 13.54 9.71 13.41
C GLN A 15 12.67 10.96 13.56
N ARG A 16 11.43 10.92 13.09
CA ARG A 16 10.41 11.99 13.23
C ARG A 16 9.58 11.90 14.51
N ASP A 17 10.06 11.18 15.53
CA ASP A 17 9.39 11.01 16.84
C ASP A 17 8.02 10.31 16.80
N VAL A 18 7.72 9.56 15.72
CA VAL A 18 6.57 8.64 15.68
C VAL A 18 7.04 7.29 16.20
N LYS A 19 6.47 6.81 17.31
CA LYS A 19 7.05 5.69 18.07
C LYS A 19 6.07 4.59 18.45
N GLN A 20 4.77 4.85 18.38
CA GLN A 20 3.76 3.88 18.80
C GLN A 20 3.37 2.98 17.63
N GLU A 21 3.24 1.67 17.88
CA GLU A 21 2.80 0.73 16.82
C GLU A 21 1.43 1.10 16.24
N GLN A 22 0.55 1.68 17.06
CA GLN A 22 -0.75 2.19 16.62
C GLN A 22 -0.62 3.35 15.63
N GLU A 23 0.38 4.23 15.82
CA GLU A 23 0.65 5.33 14.89
C GLU A 23 1.10 4.79 13.53
N TYR A 24 2.04 3.84 13.50
CA TYR A 24 2.46 3.21 12.24
C TYR A 24 1.30 2.52 11.51
N ALA A 25 0.41 1.85 12.25
CA ALA A 25 -0.77 1.23 11.66
C ALA A 25 -1.70 2.27 11.01
N ILE A 26 -1.88 3.43 11.65
CA ILE A 26 -2.67 4.54 11.10
C ILE A 26 -1.98 5.15 9.88
N LEU A 27 -0.69 5.46 9.94
CA LEU A 27 0.06 6.04 8.82
C LEU A 27 0.04 5.10 7.60
N THR A 28 0.27 3.80 7.82
CA THR A 28 0.15 2.78 6.77
C THR A 28 -1.26 2.71 6.20
N ALA A 29 -2.29 2.85 7.04
CA ALA A 29 -3.67 2.86 6.57
C ALA A 29 -3.99 4.11 5.73
N GLU A 30 -3.41 5.27 6.05
CA GLU A 30 -3.54 6.50 5.27
C GLU A 30 -2.87 6.35 3.89
N ILE A 31 -1.66 5.78 3.82
CA ILE A 31 -1.00 5.46 2.54
C ILE A 31 -1.88 4.53 1.70
N ALA A 32 -2.34 3.42 2.28
CA ALA A 32 -3.13 2.42 1.57
C ALA A 32 -4.46 3.01 1.07
N LYS A 33 -5.15 3.80 1.90
CA LYS A 33 -6.41 4.44 1.53
C LYS A 33 -6.22 5.46 0.41
N ALA A 34 -5.18 6.28 0.46
CA ALA A 34 -4.89 7.23 -0.60
C ALA A 34 -4.45 6.54 -1.92
N ALA A 35 -3.68 5.45 -1.82
CA ALA A 35 -3.23 4.69 -2.99
C ALA A 35 -4.36 3.88 -3.65
N PHE A 36 -5.11 3.10 -2.86
CA PHE A 36 -6.04 2.08 -3.34
C PHE A 36 -7.51 2.44 -3.16
N GLY A 37 -7.83 3.48 -2.39
CA GLY A 37 -9.20 3.84 -2.03
C GLY A 37 -9.80 2.96 -0.92
N VAL A 38 -9.02 2.04 -0.36
CA VAL A 38 -9.42 1.10 0.69
C VAL A 38 -8.34 1.01 1.76
N THR A 39 -8.74 0.78 2.99
CA THR A 39 -7.83 0.50 4.11
C THR A 39 -7.24 -0.92 3.99
N PRO A 40 -6.14 -1.22 4.69
CA PRO A 40 -5.59 -2.59 4.72
C PRO A 40 -6.61 -3.63 5.21
N GLY A 41 -7.51 -3.26 6.12
CA GLY A 41 -8.59 -4.15 6.61
C GLY A 41 -9.61 -4.47 5.53
N GLU A 42 -10.10 -3.46 4.81
CA GLU A 42 -11.03 -3.64 3.69
C GLU A 42 -10.36 -4.42 2.54
N HIS A 43 -9.08 -4.16 2.27
CA HIS A 43 -8.33 -4.87 1.24
C HIS A 43 -8.17 -6.36 1.58
N LYS A 44 -7.93 -6.69 2.86
CA LYS A 44 -7.98 -8.08 3.34
C LYS A 44 -9.34 -8.71 3.12
N GLN A 45 -10.43 -8.00 3.42
CA GLN A 45 -11.79 -8.50 3.20
C GLN A 45 -12.07 -8.78 1.72
N LEU A 46 -11.67 -7.87 0.82
CA LEU A 46 -11.79 -8.07 -0.64
C LEU A 46 -11.07 -9.34 -1.12
N LYS A 47 -9.95 -9.68 -0.48
CA LYS A 47 -9.16 -10.89 -0.78
C LYS A 47 -9.57 -12.13 0.02
N GLY A 48 -10.60 -12.03 0.87
CA GLY A 48 -11.09 -13.14 1.71
C GLY A 48 -10.14 -13.55 2.84
N LEU A 49 -9.22 -12.66 3.25
CA LEU A 49 -8.21 -12.94 4.27
C LEU A 49 -8.77 -12.68 5.68
N LYS A 50 -8.47 -13.57 6.62
CA LYS A 50 -8.87 -13.45 8.03
C LYS A 50 -7.67 -13.13 8.92
N ARG A 51 -6.61 -13.91 8.82
CA ARG A 51 -5.40 -13.81 9.68
C ARG A 51 -4.12 -13.64 8.87
N GLU A 52 -4.20 -13.87 7.58
CA GLU A 52 -3.10 -13.85 6.65
C GLU A 52 -2.55 -12.42 6.48
N ASN A 53 -1.26 -12.34 6.14
CA ASN A 53 -0.60 -11.09 5.82
C ASN A 53 -1.07 -10.62 4.44
N LEU A 54 -1.63 -9.41 4.36
CA LEU A 54 -2.15 -8.87 3.09
C LEU A 54 -1.10 -8.86 1.98
N ARG A 55 0.15 -8.49 2.31
CA ARG A 55 1.23 -8.29 1.33
C ARG A 55 1.66 -9.58 0.65
N ASP A 56 1.49 -10.73 1.31
CA ASP A 56 1.80 -12.05 0.73
C ASP A 56 0.72 -12.53 -0.25
N HIS A 57 -0.45 -11.87 -0.25
CA HIS A 57 -1.60 -12.17 -1.09
C HIS A 57 -1.95 -11.03 -2.06
N MET A 58 -1.16 -9.96 -2.07
CA MET A 58 -1.21 -8.91 -3.09
C MET A 58 -0.68 -9.44 -4.42
N THR A 59 -1.29 -8.99 -5.51
CA THR A 59 -0.73 -9.13 -6.86
C THR A 59 0.54 -8.28 -6.98
N ASP A 60 1.34 -8.53 -8.03
CA ASP A 60 2.55 -7.75 -8.28
C ASP A 60 2.26 -6.25 -8.42
N LEU A 61 1.16 -5.87 -9.08
CA LEU A 61 0.78 -4.46 -9.22
C LEU A 61 0.37 -3.85 -7.88
N GLU A 62 -0.45 -4.54 -7.07
CA GLU A 62 -0.81 -4.06 -5.73
C GLU A 62 0.44 -3.88 -4.86
N LEU A 63 1.42 -4.78 -4.95
CA LEU A 63 2.67 -4.65 -4.23
C LEU A 63 3.52 -3.47 -4.73
N ILE A 64 3.65 -3.29 -6.05
CA ILE A 64 4.42 -2.19 -6.64
C ILE A 64 3.83 -0.83 -6.24
N PHE A 65 2.50 -0.67 -6.30
CA PHE A 65 1.87 0.59 -5.89
C PHE A 65 1.96 0.82 -4.38
N SER A 66 1.93 -0.24 -3.57
CA SER A 66 2.19 -0.12 -2.12
C SER A 66 3.60 0.39 -1.87
N MET A 67 4.60 -0.21 -2.52
CA MET A 67 6.01 0.20 -2.43
C MET A 67 6.24 1.63 -2.94
N LEU A 68 5.56 2.04 -4.02
CA LEU A 68 5.61 3.42 -4.51
C LEU A 68 5.05 4.40 -3.47
N GLY A 69 3.93 4.07 -2.82
CA GLY A 69 3.34 4.92 -1.78
C GLY A 69 4.21 5.01 -0.54
N GLU A 70 4.83 3.90 -0.14
CA GLU A 70 5.79 3.83 0.96
C GLU A 70 7.02 4.72 0.67
N ALA A 71 7.67 4.52 -0.49
CA ALA A 71 8.85 5.31 -0.88
C ALA A 71 8.52 6.80 -1.06
N ALA A 72 7.40 7.13 -1.69
CA ALA A 72 6.97 8.52 -1.84
C ALA A 72 6.70 9.19 -0.48
N THR A 73 6.11 8.46 0.47
CA THR A 73 5.89 8.98 1.83
C THR A 73 7.22 9.30 2.50
N THR A 74 8.21 8.41 2.42
CA THR A 74 9.56 8.66 2.97
C THR A 74 10.17 9.93 2.38
N GLU A 75 10.19 10.05 1.05
CA GLU A 75 10.77 11.22 0.38
C GLU A 75 10.03 12.51 0.73
N ILE A 76 8.69 12.48 0.78
CA ILE A 76 7.90 13.66 1.16
C ILE A 76 8.13 14.02 2.63
N THR A 77 8.26 13.04 3.52
CA THR A 77 8.57 13.27 4.94
C THR A 77 9.90 13.98 5.09
N ARG A 78 10.92 13.59 4.30
CA ARG A 78 12.23 14.26 4.25
C ARG A 78 12.16 15.68 3.70
N VAL A 79 11.46 15.87 2.58
CA VAL A 79 11.35 17.18 1.91
C VAL A 79 10.55 18.18 2.74
N ASP A 80 9.45 17.75 3.34
CA ASP A 80 8.60 18.59 4.19
C ASP A 80 9.19 18.77 5.60
N ASP A 81 10.29 18.08 5.93
CA ASP A 81 10.87 17.97 7.27
C ASP A 81 9.82 17.62 8.35
N ALA A 82 8.86 16.76 7.99
CA ALA A 82 7.68 16.50 8.81
C ALA A 82 8.06 15.89 10.17
N GLN A 83 7.55 16.48 11.26
CA GLN A 83 7.81 16.07 12.63
C GLN A 83 6.55 15.57 13.33
N GLY A 84 6.71 14.51 14.12
CA GLY A 84 5.64 13.90 14.89
C GLY A 84 4.56 13.25 14.03
N PHE A 85 3.52 12.78 14.69
CA PHE A 85 2.48 11.96 14.08
C PHE A 85 1.63 12.73 13.06
N ASP A 86 1.17 13.94 13.38
CA ASP A 86 0.20 14.66 12.54
C ASP A 86 0.80 15.14 11.21
N GLU A 87 2.06 15.59 11.21
CA GLU A 87 2.76 15.96 9.98
C GLU A 87 3.13 14.72 9.18
N SER A 88 3.61 13.66 9.83
CA SER A 88 3.86 12.36 9.19
C SER A 88 2.60 11.78 8.55
N LYS A 89 1.43 12.01 9.15
CA LYS A 89 0.13 11.61 8.60
C LYS A 89 -0.21 12.38 7.34
N THR A 90 0.14 13.66 7.29
CA THR A 90 -0.02 14.49 6.09
C THR A 90 0.93 14.00 4.99
N ALA A 91 2.19 13.71 5.31
CA ALA A 91 3.14 13.13 4.36
C ALA A 91 2.68 11.75 3.83
N ALA A 92 2.15 10.89 4.71
CA ALA A 92 1.58 9.59 4.37
C ALA A 92 0.43 9.68 3.36
N ARG A 93 -0.47 10.66 3.54
CA ARG A 93 -1.55 10.92 2.58
C ARG A 93 -1.01 11.35 1.23
N LYS A 94 -0.10 12.33 1.19
CA LYS A 94 0.53 12.80 -0.05
C LYS A 94 1.27 11.67 -0.77
N GLY A 95 2.05 10.86 -0.07
CA GLY A 95 2.77 9.73 -0.64
C GLY A 95 1.82 8.66 -1.20
N GLY A 96 0.75 8.34 -0.48
CA GLY A 96 -0.31 7.47 -1.00
C GLY A 96 -1.03 8.05 -2.23
N GLU A 97 -1.24 9.37 -2.30
CA GLU A 97 -1.85 10.04 -3.46
C GLU A 97 -0.98 9.94 -4.72
N VAL A 98 0.36 10.02 -4.58
CA VAL A 98 1.30 9.78 -5.69
C VAL A 98 1.09 8.38 -6.26
N ALA A 99 1.09 7.36 -5.41
CA ALA A 99 0.85 5.98 -5.83
C ALA A 99 -0.57 5.79 -6.41
N GLY A 100 -1.57 6.43 -5.82
CA GLY A 100 -2.96 6.36 -6.28
C GLY A 100 -3.16 7.01 -7.64
N THR A 101 -2.45 8.10 -7.92
CA THR A 101 -2.45 8.77 -9.23
C THR A 101 -1.82 7.86 -10.29
N ALA A 102 -0.63 7.31 -10.01
CA ALA A 102 0.05 6.38 -10.91
C ALA A 102 -0.81 5.13 -11.17
N ARG A 103 -1.45 4.59 -10.13
CA ARG A 103 -2.39 3.46 -10.24
C ARG A 103 -3.55 3.79 -11.18
N LYS A 104 -4.25 4.91 -10.93
CA LYS A 104 -5.40 5.32 -11.75
C LYS A 104 -5.02 5.56 -13.20
N ASP A 105 -3.84 6.14 -13.47
CA ASP A 105 -3.36 6.32 -14.84
C ASP A 105 -3.12 4.98 -15.55
N LEU A 106 -2.50 4.01 -14.86
CA LEU A 106 -2.33 2.66 -15.40
C LEU A 106 -3.69 1.98 -15.67
N GLU A 107 -4.63 2.06 -14.73
CA GLU A 107 -5.97 1.48 -14.88
C GLU A 107 -6.70 2.10 -16.08
N LYS A 108 -6.59 3.42 -16.27
CA LYS A 108 -7.18 4.12 -17.42
C LYS A 108 -6.59 3.65 -18.75
N LYS A 109 -5.27 3.45 -18.82
CA LYS A 109 -4.58 3.01 -20.05
C LYS A 109 -4.83 1.54 -20.39
N THR A 110 -5.00 0.70 -19.37
CA THR A 110 -5.15 -0.76 -19.54
C THR A 110 -6.59 -1.25 -19.53
N GLY A 111 -7.52 -0.45 -19.00
CA GLY A 111 -8.92 -0.85 -18.78
C GLY A 111 -9.10 -1.87 -17.65
N LYS A 112 -8.06 -2.21 -16.90
CA LYS A 112 -8.08 -3.22 -15.84
C LYS A 112 -7.88 -2.57 -14.48
N ARG A 113 -8.68 -2.98 -13.48
CA ARG A 113 -8.48 -2.52 -12.09
C ARG A 113 -7.30 -3.24 -11.46
N VAL A 114 -6.50 -2.51 -10.69
CA VAL A 114 -5.40 -3.04 -9.90
C VAL A 114 -5.91 -3.65 -8.60
N VAL A 115 -6.82 -2.95 -7.91
CA VAL A 115 -7.48 -3.49 -6.71
C VAL A 115 -8.58 -4.45 -7.17
N SER A 116 -8.43 -5.71 -6.81
CA SER A 116 -9.41 -6.75 -7.15
C SER A 116 -9.50 -7.78 -6.03
N SER A 117 -10.51 -8.63 -6.12
CA SER A 117 -10.63 -9.82 -5.27
C SER A 117 -9.68 -10.95 -5.68
N GLU A 118 -8.89 -10.78 -6.75
CA GLU A 118 -7.91 -11.78 -7.16
C GLU A 118 -6.84 -11.94 -6.08
N ASN A 119 -6.53 -13.19 -5.73
CA ASN A 119 -5.56 -13.55 -4.71
C ASN A 119 -4.38 -14.26 -5.40
N TYR A 120 -3.16 -13.77 -5.20
CA TYR A 120 -1.98 -14.30 -5.90
C TYR A 120 -1.71 -15.80 -5.62
N LEU A 121 -2.18 -16.34 -4.49
CA LEU A 121 -2.00 -17.74 -4.11
C LEU A 121 -3.20 -18.65 -4.43
N ILE A 122 -4.32 -18.09 -4.88
CA ILE A 122 -5.48 -18.86 -5.37
C ILE A 122 -5.49 -18.70 -6.88
N GLU A 123 -5.08 -19.75 -7.61
CA GLU A 123 -5.19 -19.73 -9.07
C GLU A 123 -6.59 -19.27 -9.48
N PRO A 124 -6.72 -18.27 -10.38
CA PRO A 124 -8.01 -17.90 -10.91
C PRO A 124 -8.66 -19.16 -11.51
N GLU A 125 -9.91 -19.47 -11.15
CA GLU A 125 -10.64 -20.62 -11.74
C GLU A 125 -10.68 -20.57 -13.27
N SER A 126 -10.55 -19.37 -13.85
CA SER A 126 -10.42 -19.15 -15.29
C SER A 126 -9.17 -19.79 -15.92
N ARG A 127 -8.08 -20.01 -15.17
CA ARG A 127 -6.90 -20.77 -15.63
C ARG A 127 -7.08 -22.29 -15.51
N LYS A 128 -7.96 -22.78 -14.62
CA LYS A 128 -8.27 -24.22 -14.52
C LYS A 128 -9.10 -24.73 -15.71
N ARG A 129 -9.86 -23.86 -16.38
CA ARG A 129 -10.75 -24.22 -17.49
C ARG A 129 -10.08 -24.28 -18.88
N ILE A 130 -8.80 -23.91 -18.99
CA ILE A 130 -8.04 -24.01 -20.24
C ILE A 130 -7.01 -25.14 -20.13
N LYS A 131 -7.50 -26.34 -19.83
CA LYS A 131 -6.80 -27.61 -20.06
C LYS A 131 -7.84 -28.62 -20.55
N HIS A 132 -8.21 -28.50 -21.82
CA HIS A 132 -8.77 -29.60 -22.60
C HIS A 132 -8.17 -29.57 -24.00
#